data_AF-A0AAN8XAX7-F1
#
_entry.id   AF-A0AAN8XAX7-F1
#
_cell.length_a   1.000
_cell.length_b   1.000
_cell.length_c   1.000
_cell.angle_alpha   90.00
_cell.angle_beta   90.00
_cell.angle_gamma   90.00
#
_symmetry.space_group_name_H-M   'P 1'
#
loop_
_entity.id
_entity.type
_entity.pdbx_description
1 polymer ?
#
loop_
_entity_poly.entity_id
_entity_poly.type
_entity_poly.pdbx_seq_one_letter_code
_entity_poly.pdbx_strand_id
1 'polypeptide(L)'
;TNCKMGNQLAGIAPSQIFPVETYLSELPDIEYESSLGSTRFLKVAKCKTWEGPVVVKVFVIHDASIQLSGYKKMIEEVARKLSTAANCLQFHFMRVTEKAGFMFRQYVKTSLYDRISTRPFLTPIEKKWLAFQLLCALNQAHQQNVCHGDIKLENVMVSSWSWLLLADFATYKPGVLQDNDPAHYTYYFDTSRRRICYIAPERYISVSVIKIENHRLQ
;
A
#
# COMPACT_ATOMS: atom_id res chain seq x y z
N THR A 1 8.63 -19.98 -0.34
CA THR A 1 9.08 -20.17 1.05
C THR A 1 9.49 -18.83 1.67
N ASN A 2 8.58 -18.19 2.43
CA ASN A 2 8.82 -17.22 3.53
C ASN A 2 7.54 -16.42 3.86
N CYS A 3 6.41 -17.13 4.07
CA CYS A 3 5.16 -16.54 4.54
C CYS A 3 4.88 -16.96 6.00
N LYS A 4 5.90 -16.84 6.87
CA LYS A 4 5.78 -17.15 8.32
C LYS A 4 5.59 -15.91 9.21
N MET A 5 5.73 -14.68 8.69
CA MET A 5 5.76 -13.47 9.53
C MET A 5 4.38 -12.89 9.89
N GLY A 6 3.31 -13.20 9.15
CA GLY A 6 1.99 -12.62 9.42
C GLY A 6 1.46 -12.94 10.83
N ASN A 7 1.70 -14.16 11.31
CA ASN A 7 1.31 -14.56 12.68
C ASN A 7 2.22 -13.99 13.78
N GLN A 8 3.49 -13.64 13.48
CA GLN A 8 4.39 -13.04 14.47
C GLN A 8 4.09 -11.55 14.70
N LEU A 9 3.63 -10.85 13.67
CA LEU A 9 3.36 -9.41 13.74
C LEU A 9 1.96 -9.05 14.27
N ALA A 10 1.00 -9.97 14.16
CA ALA A 10 -0.37 -9.76 14.64
C ALA A 10 -0.50 -9.83 16.18
N GLY A 11 0.39 -10.57 16.86
CA GLY A 11 0.32 -10.84 18.31
C GLY A 11 1.04 -9.85 19.22
N ILE A 12 1.95 -9.03 18.70
CA ILE A 12 2.74 -8.09 19.52
C ILE A 12 2.06 -6.71 19.47
N ALA A 13 1.27 -6.41 20.49
CA ALA A 13 0.78 -5.05 20.70
C ALA A 13 1.94 -4.18 21.22
N PRO A 14 2.31 -3.09 20.53
CA PRO A 14 3.32 -2.19 21.07
C PRO A 14 2.79 -1.55 22.35
N SER A 15 3.65 -1.46 23.36
CA SER A 15 3.33 -0.82 24.64
C SER A 15 2.97 0.67 24.49
N GLN A 16 3.46 1.31 23.43
CA GLN A 16 3.22 2.74 23.15
C GLN A 16 3.06 2.98 21.65
N ILE A 17 2.00 3.70 21.26
CA ILE A 17 1.75 4.13 19.88
C ILE A 17 2.10 5.63 19.80
N PHE A 18 3.25 5.95 19.22
CA PHE A 18 3.67 7.33 19.00
C PHE A 18 2.94 7.98 17.82
N PRO A 19 2.77 9.32 17.81
CA PRO A 19 2.27 10.06 16.65
C PRO A 19 3.28 10.00 15.48
N VAL A 20 2.85 10.31 14.26
CA VAL A 20 3.69 10.12 13.05
C VAL A 20 4.87 11.09 13.04
N GLU A 21 4.65 12.28 13.57
CA GLU A 21 5.58 13.39 13.73
C GLU A 21 6.85 12.97 14.47
N THR A 22 6.73 12.11 15.47
CA THR A 22 7.86 11.58 16.25
C THR A 22 8.83 10.77 15.39
N TYR A 23 8.34 10.07 14.37
CA TYR A 23 9.20 9.32 13.45
C TYR A 23 9.77 10.23 12.36
N LEU A 24 8.99 11.21 11.91
CA LEU A 24 9.40 12.13 10.85
C LEU A 24 10.47 13.13 11.32
N SER A 25 10.56 13.43 12.61
CA SER A 25 11.62 14.29 13.16
C SER A 25 13.03 13.74 12.97
N GLU A 26 13.18 12.44 12.65
CA GLU A 26 14.46 11.82 12.31
C GLU A 26 14.93 12.16 10.87
N LEU A 27 14.06 12.77 10.06
CA LEU A 27 14.33 13.08 8.65
C LEU A 27 14.52 14.60 8.47
N PRO A 28 15.74 15.08 8.22
CA PRO A 28 16.02 16.53 8.14
C PRO A 28 15.49 17.18 6.85
N ASP A 29 15.28 16.39 5.79
CA ASP A 29 14.94 16.91 4.45
C ASP A 29 13.43 17.08 4.24
N ILE A 30 12.60 16.88 5.27
CA ILE A 30 11.15 16.92 5.16
C ILE A 30 10.52 17.80 6.24
N GLU A 31 9.48 18.51 5.86
CA GLU A 31 8.63 19.29 6.75
C GLU A 31 7.28 18.57 6.89
N TYR A 32 6.88 18.21 8.10
CA TYR A 32 5.56 17.61 8.34
C TYR A 32 4.45 18.64 8.18
N GLU A 33 3.38 18.30 7.45
CA GLU A 33 2.21 19.16 7.31
C GLU A 33 0.97 18.60 8.03
N SER A 34 0.59 17.36 7.75
CA SER A 34 -0.62 16.76 8.35
C SER A 34 -0.63 15.24 8.30
N SER A 35 -1.37 14.62 9.23
CA SER A 35 -1.62 13.18 9.24
C SER A 35 -2.74 12.83 8.27
N LEU A 36 -2.49 11.87 7.39
CA LEU A 36 -3.45 11.37 6.39
C LEU A 36 -4.09 10.04 6.81
N GLY A 37 -3.48 9.33 7.76
CA GLY A 37 -4.00 8.06 8.24
C GLY A 37 -3.07 7.44 9.27
N SER A 38 -3.65 6.71 10.22
CA SER A 38 -2.89 6.04 11.27
C SER A 38 -3.52 4.70 11.57
N THR A 39 -2.73 3.65 11.45
CA THR A 39 -3.00 2.32 11.98
C THR A 39 -1.95 2.00 13.04
N ARG A 40 -2.04 0.82 13.66
CA ARG A 40 -1.08 0.40 14.71
C ARG A 40 0.37 0.38 14.19
N PHE A 41 0.58 -0.07 12.96
CA PHE A 41 1.91 -0.35 12.39
C PHE A 41 2.29 0.59 11.25
N LEU A 42 1.28 1.22 10.63
CA LEU A 42 1.44 2.03 9.44
C LEU A 42 0.84 3.40 9.68
N LYS A 43 1.66 4.43 9.54
CA LYS A 43 1.26 5.83 9.61
C LYS A 43 1.48 6.48 8.26
N VAL A 44 0.61 7.41 7.90
CA VAL A 44 0.66 8.11 6.62
C VAL A 44 0.59 9.59 6.92
N ALA A 45 1.57 10.34 6.43
CA ALA A 45 1.62 11.78 6.58
C ALA A 45 1.78 12.46 5.22
N LYS A 46 1.22 13.66 5.13
CA LYS A 46 1.58 14.64 4.13
C LYS A 46 2.78 15.42 4.65
N CYS A 47 3.82 15.49 3.84
CA CYS A 47 5.01 16.26 4.13
C CYS A 47 5.34 17.15 2.94
N LYS A 48 6.20 18.13 3.16
CA LYS A 48 6.76 19.00 2.14
C LYS A 48 8.26 18.76 2.03
N THR A 49 8.75 18.71 0.81
CA THR A 49 10.17 18.64 0.46
C THR A 49 10.52 19.85 -0.39
N TRP A 50 11.80 20.03 -0.70
CA TRP A 50 12.23 21.04 -1.67
C TRP A 50 11.65 20.82 -3.08
N GLU A 51 11.32 19.58 -3.45
CA GLU A 51 10.69 19.23 -4.74
C GLU A 51 9.17 19.44 -4.73
N GLY A 52 8.56 19.60 -3.56
CA GLY A 52 7.12 19.79 -3.40
C GLY A 52 6.47 18.82 -2.39
N PRO A 53 5.13 18.71 -2.42
CA PRO A 53 4.39 17.92 -1.45
C PRO A 53 4.49 16.42 -1.74
N VAL A 54 4.74 15.65 -0.69
CA VAL A 54 4.90 14.20 -0.73
C VAL A 54 4.00 13.51 0.30
N VAL A 55 3.69 12.25 0.06
CA VAL A 55 3.14 11.35 1.07
C VAL A 55 4.27 10.49 1.60
N VAL A 56 4.43 10.47 2.92
CA VAL A 56 5.36 9.62 3.64
C VAL A 56 4.58 8.55 4.38
N LYS A 57 4.83 7.30 4.02
CA LYS A 57 4.23 6.13 4.65
C LYS A 57 5.26 5.49 5.56
N VAL A 58 5.00 5.55 6.85
CA VAL A 58 5.89 5.13 7.93
C VAL A 58 5.44 3.76 8.44
N PHE A 59 6.26 2.74 8.20
CA PHE A 59 6.11 1.42 8.78
C PHE A 59 6.94 1.36 10.07
N VAL A 60 6.29 1.23 11.21
CA VAL A 60 6.95 1.21 12.52
C VAL A 60 7.53 -0.19 12.79
N ILE A 61 8.81 -0.25 13.15
CA ILE A 61 9.49 -1.49 13.53
C ILE A 61 9.27 -1.68 15.03
N HIS A 62 8.53 -2.73 15.39
CA HIS A 62 8.31 -3.12 16.79
C HIS A 62 9.19 -4.30 17.23
N ASP A 63 9.69 -5.07 16.27
CA ASP A 63 10.60 -6.19 16.50
C ASP A 63 11.86 -5.98 15.66
N ALA A 64 13.00 -5.86 16.32
CA ALA A 64 14.30 -5.67 15.69
C ALA A 64 14.75 -6.87 14.84
N SER A 65 14.08 -8.02 14.95
CA SER A 65 14.28 -9.17 14.07
C SER A 65 13.75 -8.93 12.63
N ILE A 66 12.87 -7.94 12.45
CA ILE A 66 12.28 -7.60 11.15
C ILE A 66 13.33 -6.93 10.27
N GLN A 67 13.83 -7.65 9.27
CA GLN A 67 14.75 -7.10 8.28
C GLN A 67 13.97 -6.42 7.14
N LEU A 68 13.98 -5.08 7.11
CA LEU A 68 13.33 -4.30 6.04
C LEU A 68 14.12 -4.22 4.73
N SER A 69 15.35 -4.74 4.69
CA SER A 69 16.22 -4.69 3.51
C SER A 69 15.61 -5.38 2.29
N GLY A 70 14.92 -6.52 2.49
CA GLY A 70 14.20 -7.22 1.42
C GLY A 70 13.03 -6.41 0.86
N TYR A 71 12.26 -5.76 1.74
CA TYR A 71 11.14 -4.91 1.34
C TYR A 71 11.60 -3.65 0.60
N LYS A 72 12.70 -3.04 1.05
CA LYS A 72 13.33 -1.92 0.35
C LYS A 72 13.67 -2.28 -1.10
N LYS A 73 14.37 -3.40 -1.30
CA LYS A 73 14.72 -3.90 -2.64
C LYS A 73 13.48 -4.13 -3.51
N MET A 74 12.43 -4.74 -2.94
CA MET A 74 11.18 -5.00 -3.65
C MET A 74 10.48 -3.71 -4.09
N ILE A 75 10.43 -2.69 -3.23
CA ILE A 75 9.82 -1.40 -3.54
C ILE A 75 10.62 -0.66 -4.62
N GLU A 76 11.95 -0.63 -4.51
CA GLU A 76 12.82 -0.02 -5.50
C GLU A 76 12.74 -0.74 -6.86
N GLU A 77 12.58 -2.07 -6.85
CA GLU A 77 12.37 -2.85 -8.07
C GLU A 77 11.04 -2.50 -8.76
N VAL A 78 9.95 -2.41 -8.00
CA VAL A 78 8.64 -1.97 -8.51
C VAL A 78 8.75 -0.56 -9.07
N ALA A 79 9.42 0.34 -8.36
CA ALA A 79 9.61 1.73 -8.80
C ALA A 79 10.34 1.82 -10.14
N ARG A 80 11.39 1.01 -10.32
CA ARG A 80 12.15 0.90 -11.57
C ARG A 80 11.29 0.33 -12.70
N LYS A 81 10.58 -0.78 -12.43
CA LYS A 81 9.71 -1.46 -13.41
C LYS A 81 8.58 -0.56 -13.92
N LEU A 82 8.00 0.25 -13.03
CA LEU A 82 6.87 1.14 -13.35
C LEU A 82 7.30 2.56 -13.73
N SER A 83 8.60 2.81 -13.96
CA SER A 83 9.12 4.15 -14.26
C SER A 83 8.49 4.79 -15.50
N THR A 84 8.06 4.00 -16.49
CA THR A 84 7.41 4.46 -17.72
C THR A 84 5.88 4.29 -17.71
N ALA A 85 5.30 3.82 -16.61
CA ALA A 85 3.86 3.54 -16.51
C ALA A 85 3.10 4.80 -16.08
N ALA A 86 2.60 5.57 -17.05
CA ALA A 86 2.00 6.88 -16.82
C ALA A 86 0.76 6.91 -15.90
N ASN A 87 0.07 5.78 -15.73
CA ASN A 87 -1.08 5.67 -14.83
C ASN A 87 -0.74 4.97 -13.50
N CYS A 88 0.52 4.62 -13.26
CA CYS A 88 0.98 4.02 -12.02
C CYS A 88 1.76 5.05 -11.20
N LEU A 89 1.42 5.19 -9.92
CA LEU A 89 2.13 6.04 -8.97
C LEU A 89 2.87 5.16 -7.96
N GLN A 90 4.11 4.85 -8.29
CA GLN A 90 5.03 4.10 -7.44
C GLN A 90 5.53 4.95 -6.26
N PHE A 91 6.06 4.26 -5.24
CA PHE A 91 6.98 4.90 -4.31
C PHE A 91 8.28 5.24 -5.05
N HIS A 92 8.81 6.44 -4.82
CA HIS A 92 10.04 6.89 -5.46
C HIS A 92 11.26 6.23 -4.82
N PHE A 93 11.30 6.15 -3.49
CA PHE A 93 12.34 5.47 -2.72
C PHE A 93 11.85 5.07 -1.33
N MET A 94 12.66 4.25 -0.65
CA MET A 94 12.47 3.89 0.75
C MET A 94 13.73 4.19 1.58
N ARG A 95 13.55 4.92 2.69
CA ARG A 95 14.58 5.08 3.73
C ARG A 95 14.27 4.13 4.88
N VAL A 96 15.29 3.59 5.53
CA VAL A 96 15.13 2.66 6.65
C VAL A 96 16.00 3.17 7.80
N THR A 97 15.40 3.29 8.99
CA THR A 97 16.10 3.53 10.25
C THR A 97 15.88 2.33 11.18
N GLU A 98 16.50 2.35 12.37
CA GLU A 98 16.30 1.31 13.38
C GLU A 98 14.85 1.23 13.87
N LYS A 99 14.12 2.36 13.83
CA LYS A 99 12.75 2.46 14.36
C LYS A 99 11.67 2.35 13.29
N ALA A 100 11.96 2.67 12.04
CA ALA A 100 10.94 2.71 11.00
C ALA A 100 11.47 2.58 9.57
N GLY A 101 10.60 2.08 8.68
CA GLY A 101 10.74 2.21 7.24
C GLY A 101 9.88 3.35 6.71
N PHE A 102 10.45 4.21 5.88
CA PHE A 102 9.79 5.38 5.31
C PHE A 102 9.71 5.24 3.79
N MET A 103 8.50 5.18 3.25
CA MET A 103 8.24 5.11 1.81
C MET A 103 7.68 6.44 1.32
N PHE A 104 8.26 6.97 0.24
CA PHE A 104 7.94 8.30 -0.27
C PHE A 104 7.28 8.22 -1.64
N ARG A 105 6.20 8.95 -1.85
CA ARG A 105 5.60 9.16 -3.17
C ARG A 105 5.08 10.59 -3.32
N GLN A 106 4.83 11.02 -4.55
CA GLN A 106 4.16 12.29 -4.80
C GLN A 106 2.80 12.38 -4.09
N TYR A 107 2.47 13.55 -3.55
CA TYR A 107 1.14 13.84 -3.03
C TYR A 107 0.17 14.16 -4.17
N VAL A 108 -0.96 13.44 -4.19
CA VAL A 108 -2.12 13.74 -5.03
C VAL A 108 -3.29 14.00 -4.09
N LYS A 109 -3.95 15.16 -4.27
CA LYS A 109 -4.91 15.69 -3.29
C LYS A 109 -6.15 14.82 -3.13
N THR A 110 -6.62 14.19 -4.20
CA THR A 110 -7.96 13.59 -4.24
C THR A 110 -7.85 12.11 -4.58
N SER A 111 -8.38 11.27 -3.70
CA SER A 111 -8.63 9.86 -4.02
C SER A 111 -9.93 9.70 -4.81
N LEU A 112 -10.08 8.63 -5.57
CA LEU A 112 -11.32 8.33 -6.27
C LEU A 112 -12.45 8.11 -5.27
N TYR A 113 -12.13 7.56 -4.09
CA TYR A 113 -13.07 7.42 -2.97
C TYR A 113 -13.70 8.76 -2.58
N ASP A 114 -12.89 9.81 -2.44
CA ASP A 114 -13.39 11.16 -2.11
C ASP A 114 -14.07 11.80 -3.32
N ARG A 115 -13.50 11.63 -4.52
CA ARG A 115 -13.96 12.26 -5.76
C ARG A 115 -15.39 11.84 -6.14
N ILE A 116 -15.75 10.56 -5.98
CA ILE A 116 -17.08 10.07 -6.36
C ILE A 116 -18.19 10.72 -5.52
N SER A 117 -17.87 11.16 -4.30
CA SER A 117 -18.81 11.77 -3.35
C SER A 117 -18.81 13.30 -3.40
N THR A 118 -17.90 13.90 -4.15
CA THR A 118 -17.72 15.36 -4.22
C THR A 118 -18.48 15.96 -5.40
N ARG A 119 -19.16 17.09 -5.18
CA ARG A 119 -19.83 17.87 -6.25
C ARG A 119 -18.82 18.73 -7.02
N PRO A 120 -18.99 18.91 -8.34
CA PRO A 120 -20.00 18.26 -9.19
C PRO A 120 -19.73 16.76 -9.33
N PHE A 121 -20.81 15.97 -9.29
CA PHE A 121 -20.71 14.52 -9.41
C PHE A 121 -20.20 14.15 -10.80
N LEU A 122 -19.46 13.04 -10.86
CA LEU A 122 -18.96 12.50 -12.12
C LEU A 122 -20.12 12.13 -13.04
N THR A 123 -20.11 12.68 -14.25
CA THR A 123 -20.99 12.29 -15.34
C THR A 123 -20.71 10.85 -15.78
N PRO A 124 -21.65 10.19 -16.49
CA PRO A 124 -21.43 8.83 -16.99
C PRO A 124 -20.18 8.70 -17.88
N ILE A 125 -19.84 9.73 -18.66
CA ILE A 125 -18.65 9.73 -19.53
C ILE A 125 -17.35 9.82 -18.71
N GLU A 126 -17.30 10.66 -17.68
CA GLU A 126 -16.14 10.76 -16.79
C GLU A 126 -15.91 9.46 -16.01
N LYS A 127 -16.98 8.79 -15.58
CA LYS A 127 -16.86 7.47 -14.93
C LYS A 127 -16.26 6.42 -15.87
N LYS A 128 -16.71 6.37 -17.12
CA LYS A 128 -16.14 5.49 -18.16
C LYS A 128 -14.67 5.82 -18.43
N TRP A 129 -14.33 7.11 -18.49
CA TRP A 129 -12.95 7.56 -18.70
C TRP A 129 -12.02 7.14 -17.55
N LEU A 130 -12.45 7.30 -16.30
CA LEU A 130 -11.68 6.86 -15.14
C LEU A 130 -11.56 5.32 -15.10
N ALA A 131 -12.63 4.59 -15.40
CA ALA A 131 -12.58 3.13 -15.50
C ALA A 131 -11.60 2.65 -16.57
N PHE A 132 -11.60 3.30 -17.75
CA PHE A 132 -10.65 3.02 -18.81
C PHE A 132 -9.20 3.25 -18.36
N GLN A 133 -8.90 4.40 -17.74
CA GLN A 133 -7.55 4.67 -17.26
C GLN A 133 -7.10 3.71 -16.16
N LEU A 134 -8.02 3.23 -15.31
CA LEU A 134 -7.70 2.19 -14.31
C LEU A 134 -7.28 0.88 -15.00
N LEU A 135 -7.99 0.48 -16.06
CA LEU A 135 -7.61 -0.68 -16.87
C LEU A 135 -6.25 -0.46 -17.56
N CYS A 136 -5.97 0.76 -18.04
CA CYS A 136 -4.65 1.11 -18.57
C CYS A 136 -3.56 0.97 -17.51
N ALA A 137 -3.78 1.43 -16.27
CA ALA A 137 -2.83 1.29 -15.17
C ALA A 137 -2.53 -0.18 -14.88
N LEU A 138 -3.57 -1.02 -14.83
CA LEU A 138 -3.42 -2.47 -14.62
C LEU A 138 -2.66 -3.13 -15.77
N ASN A 139 -2.98 -2.79 -17.01
CA ASN A 139 -2.27 -3.31 -18.17
C ASN A 139 -0.78 -2.90 -18.16
N GLN A 140 -0.48 -1.62 -17.89
CA GLN A 140 0.90 -1.13 -17.78
C GLN A 140 1.67 -1.87 -16.67
N ALA A 141 1.06 -2.08 -15.51
CA ALA A 141 1.70 -2.81 -14.41
C ALA A 141 1.93 -4.30 -14.75
N HIS A 142 0.92 -4.96 -15.31
CA HIS A 142 0.99 -6.38 -15.67
C HIS A 142 2.00 -6.66 -16.79
N GLN A 143 2.16 -5.75 -17.77
CA GLN A 143 3.21 -5.84 -18.80
C GLN A 143 4.62 -5.85 -18.19
N GLN A 144 4.80 -5.28 -17.00
CA GLN A 144 6.05 -5.27 -16.25
C GLN A 144 6.14 -6.40 -15.20
N ASN A 145 5.20 -7.35 -15.24
CA ASN A 145 5.04 -8.44 -14.25
C ASN A 145 4.89 -7.91 -12.81
N VAL A 146 4.17 -6.80 -12.63
CA VAL A 146 3.86 -6.23 -11.32
C VAL A 146 2.36 -6.32 -11.07
N CYS A 147 1.97 -7.05 -10.03
CA CYS A 147 0.59 -7.05 -9.53
C CYS A 147 0.43 -5.99 -8.43
N HIS A 148 -0.69 -5.26 -8.42
CA HIS A 148 -0.94 -4.21 -7.44
C HIS A 148 -1.15 -4.73 -6.00
N GLY A 149 -1.89 -5.83 -5.84
CA GLY A 149 -2.09 -6.50 -4.55
C GLY A 149 -3.11 -5.86 -3.58
N ASP A 150 -3.48 -4.59 -3.77
CA ASP A 150 -4.43 -3.87 -2.88
C ASP A 150 -5.34 -2.86 -3.63
N ILE A 151 -6.00 -3.28 -4.71
CA ILE A 151 -6.83 -2.36 -5.51
C ILE A 151 -8.08 -1.97 -4.72
N LYS A 152 -8.23 -0.68 -4.45
CA LYS A 152 -9.38 -0.06 -3.78
C LYS A 152 -9.45 1.42 -4.13
N LEU A 153 -10.61 2.05 -3.94
CA LEU A 153 -10.84 3.44 -4.33
C LEU A 153 -9.92 4.42 -3.61
N GLU A 154 -9.48 4.10 -2.39
CA GLU A 154 -8.54 4.88 -1.60
C GLU A 154 -7.11 4.86 -2.16
N ASN A 155 -6.77 3.86 -2.99
CA ASN A 155 -5.48 3.73 -3.66
C ASN A 155 -5.52 4.23 -5.11
N VAL A 156 -6.69 4.67 -5.59
CA VAL A 156 -6.82 5.26 -6.93
C VAL A 156 -6.84 6.77 -6.76
N MET A 157 -5.78 7.45 -7.17
CA MET A 157 -5.66 8.91 -7.10
C MET A 157 -6.19 9.56 -8.37
N VAL A 158 -6.77 10.75 -8.26
CA VAL A 158 -7.32 11.50 -9.39
C VAL A 158 -6.83 12.95 -9.34
N SER A 159 -6.26 13.41 -10.45
CA SER A 159 -5.84 14.81 -10.60
C SER A 159 -7.03 15.75 -10.82
N SER A 160 -6.78 17.07 -10.83
CA SER A 160 -7.80 18.08 -11.16
C SER A 160 -8.36 17.97 -12.59
N TRP A 161 -7.66 17.28 -13.48
CA TRP A 161 -8.03 17.12 -14.90
C TRP A 161 -8.57 15.72 -15.19
N SER A 162 -9.02 15.00 -14.14
CA SER A 162 -9.49 13.61 -14.23
C SER A 162 -8.47 12.61 -14.78
N TRP A 163 -7.17 12.87 -14.55
CA TRP A 163 -6.10 11.90 -14.80
C TRP A 163 -6.00 10.92 -13.62
N LEU A 164 -6.02 9.62 -13.91
CA LEU A 164 -5.98 8.58 -12.90
C LEU A 164 -4.56 8.06 -12.68
N LEU A 165 -4.20 7.94 -11.40
CA LEU A 165 -2.94 7.37 -10.93
C LEU A 165 -3.23 6.28 -9.89
N LEU A 166 -2.94 5.01 -10.22
CA LEU A 166 -3.03 3.90 -9.29
C LEU A 166 -1.81 3.92 -8.36
N ALA A 167 -2.02 4.12 -7.07
CA ALA A 167 -0.97 4.35 -6.07
C ALA A 167 -0.89 3.19 -5.06
N ASP A 168 0.19 3.19 -4.26
CA ASP A 168 0.36 2.27 -3.11
C ASP A 168 0.40 0.77 -3.51
N PHE A 169 1.19 0.45 -4.55
CA PHE A 169 1.49 -0.94 -4.95
C PHE A 169 1.98 -1.77 -3.76
N ALA A 170 1.19 -2.76 -3.37
CA ALA A 170 1.36 -3.52 -2.15
C ALA A 170 1.86 -4.94 -2.43
N THR A 171 2.94 -5.05 -3.21
CA THR A 171 3.57 -6.32 -3.60
C THR A 171 4.07 -7.15 -2.41
N TYR A 172 4.26 -6.51 -1.25
CA TYR A 172 4.65 -7.15 0.00
C TYR A 172 3.50 -7.87 0.72
N LYS A 173 2.23 -7.64 0.34
CA LYS A 173 1.09 -8.31 0.98
C LYS A 173 1.02 -9.77 0.51
N PRO A 174 0.58 -10.70 1.38
CA PRO A 174 0.47 -12.10 1.02
C PRO A 174 -0.51 -12.29 -0.15
N GLY A 175 -0.10 -12.99 -1.20
CA GLY A 175 -0.96 -13.27 -2.36
C GLY A 175 -2.14 -14.18 -2.01
N VAL A 176 -1.99 -15.02 -1.00
CA VAL A 176 -2.95 -16.04 -0.60
C VAL A 176 -3.22 -15.96 0.90
N LEU A 177 -4.47 -16.18 1.30
CA LEU A 177 -4.98 -16.12 2.67
C LEU A 177 -5.56 -17.48 3.07
N GLN A 178 -5.49 -17.80 4.35
CA GLN A 178 -6.16 -18.96 4.91
C GLN A 178 -7.64 -18.64 5.15
N ASP A 179 -8.53 -19.57 4.81
CA ASP A 179 -9.98 -19.41 5.01
C ASP A 179 -10.40 -19.53 6.49
N ASN A 180 -9.63 -20.24 7.31
CA ASN A 180 -9.93 -20.52 8.71
C ASN A 180 -9.32 -19.54 9.72
N ASP A 181 -8.46 -18.62 9.29
CA ASP A 181 -7.81 -17.61 10.15
C ASP A 181 -7.92 -16.19 9.57
N PRO A 182 -8.80 -15.34 10.11
CA PRO A 182 -8.98 -13.97 9.64
C PRO A 182 -7.83 -13.04 10.03
N ALA A 183 -6.88 -13.46 10.88
CA ALA A 183 -5.83 -12.57 11.40
C ALA A 183 -5.02 -11.89 10.28
N HIS A 184 -4.68 -12.63 9.23
CA HIS A 184 -3.95 -12.09 8.08
C HIS A 184 -4.78 -11.08 7.28
N TYR A 185 -6.08 -11.32 7.11
CA TYR A 185 -6.98 -10.38 6.47
C TYR A 185 -7.08 -9.08 7.29
N THR A 186 -7.33 -9.21 8.59
CA THR A 186 -7.42 -8.07 9.50
C THR A 186 -6.11 -7.27 9.54
N TYR A 187 -4.97 -7.96 9.51
CA TYR A 187 -3.66 -7.32 9.56
C TYR A 187 -3.31 -6.55 8.28
N TYR A 188 -3.49 -7.16 7.09
CA TYR A 188 -3.02 -6.58 5.83
C TYR A 188 -4.09 -5.78 5.07
N PHE A 189 -5.37 -6.11 5.20
CA PHE A 189 -6.43 -5.63 4.31
C PHE A 189 -7.54 -4.84 5.00
N ASP A 190 -7.88 -5.14 6.26
CA ASP A 190 -8.91 -4.39 7.01
C ASP A 190 -8.38 -3.10 7.68
N THR A 191 -7.63 -2.28 6.94
CA THR A 191 -7.08 -1.03 7.48
C THR A 191 -8.13 0.06 7.62
N SER A 192 -9.24 -0.02 6.88
CA SER A 192 -10.29 1.01 6.87
C SER A 192 -11.32 0.83 7.98
N ARG A 193 -11.37 -0.34 8.65
CA ARG A 193 -12.37 -0.72 9.68
C ARG A 193 -13.82 -0.60 9.21
N ARG A 194 -14.06 -0.53 7.90
CA ARG A 194 -15.39 -0.37 7.30
C ARG A 194 -16.13 -1.69 7.11
N ARG A 195 -15.50 -2.83 7.47
CA ARG A 195 -16.03 -4.19 7.23
C ARG A 195 -16.32 -4.44 5.74
N ILE A 196 -15.48 -3.91 4.85
CA ILE A 196 -15.57 -4.11 3.39
C ILE A 196 -14.37 -4.95 2.96
N CYS A 197 -14.62 -5.98 2.14
CA CYS A 197 -13.59 -6.86 1.60
C CYS A 197 -13.41 -6.61 0.10
N TYR A 198 -12.20 -6.21 -0.30
CA TYR A 198 -11.80 -6.05 -1.71
C TYR A 198 -10.98 -7.25 -2.23
N ILE A 199 -10.97 -8.35 -1.48
CA ILE A 199 -10.18 -9.55 -1.81
C ILE A 199 -11.04 -10.51 -2.61
N ALA A 200 -10.50 -10.95 -3.74
CA ALA A 200 -11.14 -11.93 -4.59
C ALA A 200 -11.21 -13.31 -3.89
N PRO A 201 -12.32 -14.05 -4.04
CA PRO A 201 -12.57 -15.29 -3.28
C PRO A 201 -11.51 -16.38 -3.52
N GLU A 202 -10.95 -16.46 -4.72
CA GLU A 202 -9.91 -17.44 -5.08
C GLU A 202 -8.59 -17.26 -4.30
N ARG A 203 -8.39 -16.10 -3.66
CA ARG A 203 -7.23 -15.87 -2.79
C ARG A 203 -7.37 -16.56 -1.44
N TYR A 204 -8.55 -17.04 -1.06
CA TYR A 204 -8.75 -17.83 0.14
C TYR A 204 -8.59 -19.31 -0.21
N ILE A 205 -7.63 -19.97 0.41
CA ILE A 205 -7.39 -21.40 0.23
C ILE A 205 -7.64 -22.16 1.53
N SER A 206 -8.20 -23.37 1.38
CA SER A 206 -8.38 -24.27 2.49
C SER A 206 -7.05 -24.89 2.91
N VAL A 207 -6.92 -25.17 4.21
CA VAL A 207 -5.73 -25.80 4.81
C VAL A 207 -5.35 -27.12 4.12
N SER A 208 -6.34 -27.83 3.58
CA SER A 208 -6.17 -29.08 2.82
C SER A 208 -5.32 -28.88 1.56
N VAL A 209 -5.52 -27.77 0.85
CA VAL A 209 -4.84 -27.47 -0.42
C VAL A 209 -3.40 -27.01 -0.17
N ILE A 210 -3.15 -26.26 0.91
CA ILE A 210 -1.81 -25.81 1.33
C ILE A 210 -0.87 -27.01 1.54
N LYS A 211 -1.36 -28.10 2.13
CA LYS A 211 -0.55 -29.29 2.37
C LYS A 211 -0.19 -30.02 1.07
N ILE A 212 -1.07 -30.00 0.07
CA ILE A 212 -0.87 -30.68 -1.21
C ILE A 212 0.15 -29.94 -2.08
N GLU A 213 0.10 -28.60 -2.14
CA GLU A 213 1.09 -27.82 -2.90
C GLU A 213 2.49 -27.89 -2.31
N ASN A 214 2.62 -27.88 -0.97
CA ASN A 214 3.93 -28.04 -0.32
C ASN A 214 4.53 -29.44 -0.52
N HIS A 215 3.71 -30.48 -0.72
CA HIS A 215 4.18 -31.83 -1.04
C HIS A 215 4.55 -32.02 -2.53
N ARG A 216 4.04 -31.18 -3.43
CA ARG A 216 4.38 -31.22 -4.87
C ARG A 216 5.62 -30.40 -5.23
N LEU A 217 6.12 -29.58 -4.31
CA LEU A 217 7.31 -28.72 -4.45
C LEU A 217 8.54 -29.26 -3.68
N GLN A 218 8.45 -30.49 -3.17
CA GLN A 218 9.58 -31.31 -2.70
C GLN A 218 9.88 -32.40 -3.73
#